data_AF-C1LQ40-F1
#
_entry.id   AF-C1LQ40-F1
#
_cell.length_a   1.000
_cell.length_b   1.000
_cell.length_c   1.000
_cell.angle_alpha   90.00
_cell.angle_beta   90.00
_cell.angle_gamma   90.00
#
_symmetry.space_group_name_H-M   'P 1'
#
loop_
_entity.id
_entity.type
_entity.pdbx_description
1 polymer ?
#
loop_
_entity_poly.entity_id
_entity_poly.type
_entity_poly.pdbx_seq_one_letter_code
_entity_poly.pdbx_strand_id
1 'polypeptide(L)'
;MNKCLVLINCRNNKKLLARVKAFDRHCNMVLENVKEMWTEVPRPGKGKKKSKPVNKDRFISKLFLRGDSVILVLRNPLATAAAPPRP
;
A
#
# COMPACT_ATOMS: atom_id res chain seq x y z
N MET A 1 -17.83 1.09 -12.22
CA MET A 1 -17.37 0.71 -10.86
C MET A 1 -15.85 0.84 -10.84
N ASN A 2 -15.30 1.88 -10.23
CA ASN A 2 -13.88 2.23 -10.31
C ASN A 2 -12.99 1.11 -9.73
N LYS A 3 -12.48 0.22 -10.59
CA LYS A 3 -11.51 -0.86 -10.26
C LYS A 3 -10.09 -0.31 -10.07
N CYS A 4 -9.96 0.94 -9.61
CA CYS A 4 -8.68 1.62 -9.55
C CYS A 4 -7.86 1.09 -8.36
N LEU A 5 -6.62 0.71 -8.63
CA LEU A 5 -5.65 0.36 -7.59
C LEU A 5 -5.09 1.64 -6.98
N VAL A 6 -4.91 1.62 -5.66
CA VAL A 6 -4.24 2.68 -4.91
C VAL A 6 -2.98 2.13 -4.27
N LEU A 7 -1.94 2.97 -4.22
CA LEU A 7 -0.74 2.73 -3.45
C LEU A 7 -0.79 3.58 -2.18
N ILE A 8 -0.80 2.93 -1.03
CA ILE A 8 -0.86 3.57 0.29
C ILE A 8 0.49 3.38 0.97
N ASN A 9 1.09 4.47 1.43
CA ASN A 9 2.33 4.44 2.20
C ASN A 9 2.00 4.62 3.69
N CYS A 10 2.38 3.63 4.50
CA CYS A 10 2.06 3.61 5.93
C CYS A 10 3.26 4.01 6.79
N ARG A 11 2.97 4.51 8.01
CA ARG A 11 3.97 4.98 8.98
C ARG A 11 5.03 3.94 9.38
N ASN A 12 4.71 2.66 9.28
CA ASN A 12 5.60 1.58 9.64
C ASN A 12 6.54 1.13 8.50
N ASN A 13 6.83 2.00 7.52
CA ASN A 13 7.60 1.72 6.31
C ASN A 13 7.06 0.55 5.46
N LYS A 14 5.76 0.28 5.57
CA LYS A 14 5.06 -0.70 4.74
C LYS A 14 4.24 0.00 3.68
N LYS A 15 4.19 -0.59 2.49
CA LYS A 15 3.41 -0.09 1.36
C LYS A 15 2.30 -1.07 1.04
N LEU A 16 1.09 -0.58 0.82
CA LEU A 16 -0.07 -1.38 0.45
C LEU A 16 -0.50 -1.01 -0.95
N LEU A 17 -0.51 -1.98 -1.86
CA LEU A 17 -1.18 -1.86 -3.14
C LEU A 17 -2.55 -2.55 -3.02
N ALA A 18 -3.64 -1.82 -3.13
CA ALA A 18 -4.97 -2.34 -2.82
C ALA A 18 -6.08 -1.70 -3.65
N ARG A 19 -7.28 -2.27 -3.57
CA ARG A 19 -8.52 -1.61 -3.99
C ARG A 19 -9.27 -1.10 -2.77
N VAL A 20 -9.71 0.15 -2.81
CA VAL A 20 -10.52 0.74 -1.73
C VAL A 20 -11.97 0.37 -1.94
N LYS A 21 -12.58 -0.25 -0.93
CA LYS A 21 -14.02 -0.57 -0.92
C LYS A 21 -14.83 0.54 -0.26
N ALA A 22 -14.32 1.09 0.84
CA ALA A 22 -14.91 2.21 1.57
C ALA A 22 -13.82 3.00 2.29
N PHE A 23 -14.08 4.27 2.56
CA PHE A 23 -13.22 5.15 3.36
C PHE A 23 -14.06 6.16 4.14
N ASP A 24 -13.47 6.75 5.19
CA ASP A 24 -14.10 7.80 5.99
C ASP A 24 -13.23 9.06 6.10
N ARG A 25 -13.71 10.04 6.89
CA ARG A 25 -13.04 11.33 7.15
C ARG A 25 -11.71 11.21 7.91
N HIS A 26 -11.51 10.11 8.64
CA HIS A 26 -10.29 9.86 9.38
C HIS A 26 -9.27 9.11 8.52
N CYS A 27 -9.59 8.84 7.24
CA CYS A 27 -8.83 7.98 6.35
C CYS A 27 -8.76 6.53 6.84
N ASN A 28 -9.72 6.07 7.65
CA ASN A 28 -9.89 4.63 7.82
C ASN A 28 -10.37 4.05 6.49
N MET A 29 -9.85 2.89 6.11
CA MET A 29 -10.14 2.27 4.82
C MET A 29 -10.46 0.79 4.96
N VAL A 30 -11.50 0.37 4.24
CA VAL A 30 -11.75 -1.05 3.96
C VAL A 30 -11.12 -1.35 2.61
N LEU A 31 -10.15 -2.25 2.61
CA LEU A 31 -9.35 -2.62 1.44
C LEU A 31 -9.61 -4.07 1.04
N GLU A 32 -9.62 -4.34 -0.27
CA GLU A 32 -9.71 -5.67 -0.84
C GLU A 32 -8.53 -5.94 -1.80
N ASN A 33 -8.13 -7.20 -1.91
CA ASN A 33 -7.01 -7.65 -2.74
C ASN A 33 -5.71 -6.88 -2.46
N VAL A 34 -5.31 -6.85 -1.18
CA VAL A 34 -4.16 -6.07 -0.72
C VAL A 34 -2.88 -6.85 -0.92
N LYS A 35 -1.90 -6.22 -1.57
CA LYS A 35 -0.51 -6.64 -1.57
C LYS A 35 0.28 -5.72 -0.63
N GLU A 36 0.66 -6.24 0.53
CA GLU A 36 1.56 -5.53 1.44
C GLU A 36 3.01 -5.82 1.06
N MET A 37 3.83 -4.78 0.98
CA MET A 37 5.24 -4.84 0.59
C MET A 37 6.08 -4.12 1.64
N TRP A 38 7.17 -4.76 2.08
CA TRP A 38 8.16 -4.17 2.98
C TRP A 38 9.56 -4.66 2.65
N THR A 39 10.56 -3.91 3.10
CA THR A 39 11.96 -4.31 2.97
C THR A 39 12.47 -4.71 4.34
N GLU A 40 12.98 -5.93 4.47
CA GLU A 40 13.72 -6.36 5.65
C GLU A 40 15.21 -6.13 5.42
N VAL A 41 15.87 -5.53 6.40
CA VAL A 41 17.33 -5.48 6.46
C VAL A 41 17.76 -6.50 7.50
N PRO A 42 18.28 -7.68 7.09
CA PRO A 42 18.75 -8.69 8.03
C PRO A 42 19.77 -8.08 8.98
N ARG A 43 19.74 -8.41 10.28
CA ARG A 43 20.84 -7.99 11.16
C ARG A 43 22.12 -8.69 10.68
N PRO A 44 23.21 -7.95 10.34
CA PRO A 44 24.44 -8.61 9.94
C PRO A 44 24.97 -9.44 11.12
N GLY A 45 25.39 -10.67 10.85
CA GLY A 45 26.12 -11.47 11.83
C GLY A 45 27.42 -10.77 12.24
N LYS A 46 27.92 -11.07 13.45
CA LYS A 46 29.19 -10.52 13.99
C LYS A 46 30.29 -10.59 12.91
N GLY A 47 30.80 -9.43 12.49
CA GLY A 47 31.93 -9.31 11.57
C GLY A 47 31.64 -9.21 10.06
N LYS A 48 30.38 -9.19 9.61
CA LYS A 48 30.06 -9.04 8.16
C LYS A 48 29.55 -7.63 7.78
N LYS A 49 29.94 -7.16 6.58
CA LYS A 49 29.41 -5.93 5.94
C LYS A 49 27.87 -5.96 5.90
N LYS A 50 27.24 -4.78 5.91
CA LYS A 50 25.78 -4.57 5.89
C LYS A 50 25.09 -5.57 4.96
N SER A 51 24.08 -6.26 5.49
CA SER A 51 23.28 -7.22 4.74
C SER A 51 22.51 -6.53 3.61
N LYS A 52 22.27 -7.26 2.51
CA LYS A 52 21.46 -6.77 1.41
C LYS A 52 20.01 -6.63 1.87
N PRO A 53 19.32 -5.51 1.58
CA PRO A 53 17.89 -5.38 1.83
C PRO A 53 17.12 -6.43 1.03
N VAL A 54 16.19 -7.14 1.67
CA VAL A 54 15.34 -8.17 1.04
C VAL A 54 13.92 -7.66 1.01
N ASN A 55 13.34 -7.55 -0.18
CA ASN A 55 11.95 -7.19 -0.36
C ASN A 55 11.07 -8.41 -0.10
N LYS A 56 10.06 -8.23 0.76
CA LYS A 56 9.02 -9.22 1.01
C LYS A 56 7.66 -8.65 0.63
N ASP A 57 6.78 -9.54 0.23
CA ASP A 57 5.38 -9.22 0.04
C ASP A 57 4.47 -10.30 0.60
N ARG A 58 3.24 -9.91 0.95
CA ARG A 58 2.16 -10.82 1.31
C ARG A 58 0.84 -10.35 0.74
N PHE A 59 -0.03 -11.32 0.47
CA PHE A 59 -1.38 -11.07 0.00
C PHE A 59 -2.39 -11.16 1.13
N ILE A 60 -3.34 -10.22 1.17
CA ILE A 60 -4.41 -10.16 2.16
C ILE A 60 -5.72 -9.89 1.41
N SER A 61 -6.68 -10.82 1.50
CA SER A 61 -7.93 -10.73 0.73
C SER A 61 -8.79 -9.54 1.14
N LYS A 62 -8.92 -9.28 2.45
CA LYS A 62 -9.67 -8.16 3.04
C LYS A 62 -8.87 -7.58 4.21
N LEU A 63 -8.77 -6.26 4.28
CA LEU A 63 -8.00 -5.56 5.31
C LEU A 63 -8.74 -4.30 5.75
N PHE A 64 -8.89 -4.11 7.06
CA PHE A 64 -9.25 -2.82 7.63
C PHE A 64 -7.97 -2.07 8.01
N LEU A 65 -7.76 -0.90 7.41
CA LEU A 65 -6.63 -0.02 7.69
C LEU A 65 -7.12 1.18 8.50
N ARG A 66 -6.50 1.40 9.66
CA ARG A 66 -6.77 2.57 10.49
C ARG A 66 -6.04 3.80 9.93
N GLY A 67 -6.75 4.93 9.89
CA GLY A 67 -6.28 6.15 9.25
C GLY A 67 -5.05 6.80 9.88
N ASP A 68 -4.84 6.63 11.18
CA ASP A 68 -3.64 7.11 11.89
C ASP A 68 -2.33 6.54 11.32
N SER A 69 -2.41 5.39 10.63
CA SER A 69 -1.26 4.72 10.02
C SER A 69 -0.96 5.21 8.59
N VAL A 70 -1.84 5.97 7.97
CA VAL A 70 -1.75 6.42 6.58
C VAL A 70 -0.94 7.71 6.49
N ILE A 71 0.11 7.73 5.66
CA ILE A 71 0.87 8.96 5.38
C ILE A 71 0.43 9.56 4.05
N LEU A 72 0.40 8.74 2.99
CA LEU A 72 0.13 9.18 1.62
C LEU A 72 -0.67 8.13 0.89
N VAL A 73 -1.63 8.58 0.08
CA VAL A 73 -2.42 7.74 -0.83
C VAL A 73 -2.20 8.23 -2.26
N LEU A 74 -1.66 7.36 -3.10
CA LEU A 74 -1.45 7.61 -4.52
C LEU A 74 -2.47 6.81 -5.33
N ARG A 75 -3.22 7.50 -6.19
CA ARG A 75 -4.15 6.87 -7.13
C ARG A 75 -3.40 6.47 -8.39
N ASN A 76 -3.73 5.32 -8.97
CA ASN A 76 -3.11 4.89 -10.23
C ASN A 76 -3.51 5.87 -11.38
N PRO A 77 -2.53 6.57 -12.00
CA PRO A 77 -2.82 7.56 -13.05
C PRO A 77 -3.48 6.95 -14.29
N LEU A 78 -3.24 5.67 -14.58
CA LEU A 78 -3.84 4.97 -15.72
C LEU A 78 -5.36 4.82 -15.59
N ALA A 79 -5.89 4.85 -14.36
CA ALA A 79 -7.34 4.81 -14.17
C ALA A 79 -8.01 6.17 -14.40
N THR A 80 -7.25 7.27 -14.34
CA THR A 80 -7.75 8.62 -14.62
C THR A 80 -7.76 8.89 -16.12
N ALA A 81 -6.83 8.30 -16.88
CA ALA A 81 -6.74 8.46 -18.34
C ALA A 81 -7.84 7.71 -19.11
N ALA A 82 -8.44 6.67 -18.54
CA ALA A 82 -9.49 5.88 -19.17
C ALA A 82 -10.91 6.42 -18.90
N ALA A 83 -11.07 7.50 -18.13
CA ALA A 83 -12.36 8.14 -17.94
C ALA A 83 -12.62 9.08 -19.13
N PRO A 84 -13.77 8.97 -19.83
CA PRO A 84 -14.13 9.95 -20.85
C PRO A 84 -14.17 11.35 -20.23
N PRO A 85 -13.79 12.41 -20.97
CA PRO A 85 -13.94 13.78 -20.49
C PRO A 85 -15.40 13.97 -20.07
N ARG A 86 -15.60 14.46 -18.84
CA ARG A 86 -16.96 14.81 -18.38
C ARG A 86 -17.50 15.94 -19.28
N PRO A 87 -18.78 15.90 -19.66
CA PRO A 87 -19.43 17.03 -20.32
C PRO A 87 -19.41 18.27 -19.41
#